data_AF-A0A8H7WZH5-F1
#
_entry.id   AF-A0A8H7WZH5-F1
#
_cell.length_a   1.000
_cell.length_b   1.000
_cell.length_c   1.000
_cell.angle_alpha   90.00
_cell.angle_beta   90.00
_cell.angle_gamma   90.00
#
_symmetry.space_group_name_H-M   'P 1'
#
loop_
_entity.id
_entity.type
_entity.pdbx_description
1 polymer ?
#
loop_
_entity_poly.entity_id
_entity_poly.type
_entity_poly.pdbx_seq_one_letter_code
_entity_poly.pdbx_strand_id
1 'polypeptide(L)'
;MWLFATSTNLKFKFFVVIPSTTEIVGNWFVDLSSYAFDDPLLKQALQTVTLIHLGKALKDQNVPRNGRQCFGSALNELQVAARRQRTDAKMLAVCNSMCLYELYDSVIAQAGGFMEHIKGAQILGMAINASSLTQAEEIKCYCVFRTLAIYKSCGTRKICPLATTKRPLLPANGNSTNSPNFYEDLDDTTTLIPGVVERLDDLLHRPWSEENEQHFNYICKQFKHPTT
;
A
#
# COMPACT_ATOMS: atom_id res chain seq x y z
N MET A 1 18.28 17.84 1.05
CA MET A 1 18.13 16.41 0.71
C MET A 1 17.68 16.36 -0.74
N TRP A 2 18.46 15.76 -1.64
CA TRP A 2 18.19 15.79 -3.09
C TRP A 2 17.78 14.40 -3.55
N LEU A 3 16.59 14.29 -4.14
CA LEU A 3 16.14 13.11 -4.88
C LEU A 3 16.60 13.25 -6.33
N PHE A 4 17.45 12.32 -6.78
CA PHE A 4 17.73 12.15 -8.20
C PHE A 4 16.87 11.01 -8.74
N ALA A 5 16.07 11.31 -9.77
CA ALA A 5 15.47 10.31 -10.64
C ALA A 5 16.25 10.32 -11.95
N THR A 6 17.04 9.27 -12.20
CA THR A 6 17.63 9.06 -13.54
C THR A 6 16.68 8.18 -14.35
N SER A 7 16.13 8.77 -15.42
CA SER A 7 15.35 8.08 -16.43
C SER A 7 16.27 7.23 -17.29
N THR A 8 16.11 5.91 -17.23
CA THR A 8 16.28 4.99 -18.37
C THR A 8 15.70 3.63 -17.98
N ASN A 9 14.68 3.17 -18.71
CA ASN A 9 13.97 1.89 -18.51
C ASN A 9 13.37 1.70 -17.10
N LEU A 10 12.15 2.23 -16.91
CA LEU A 10 11.38 2.26 -15.65
C LEU A 10 11.11 0.86 -15.05
N LYS A 11 12.13 0.27 -14.41
CA LYS A 11 11.95 -0.66 -13.29
C LYS A 11 11.84 0.17 -12.03
N PHE A 12 10.61 0.48 -11.61
CA PHE A 12 10.38 1.08 -10.30
C PHE A 12 10.77 0.06 -9.22
N LYS A 13 11.91 0.29 -8.56
CA LYS A 13 12.27 -0.40 -7.32
C LYS A 13 11.85 0.50 -6.17
N PHE A 14 10.75 0.15 -5.51
CA PHE A 14 10.36 0.82 -4.27
C PHE A 14 11.31 0.38 -3.16
N PHE A 15 12.04 1.33 -2.58
CA PHE A 15 12.78 1.12 -1.34
C PHE A 15 12.00 1.80 -0.23
N VAL A 16 11.47 1.02 0.71
CA VAL A 16 10.95 1.56 1.97
C VAL A 16 12.15 1.64 2.91
N VAL A 17 12.66 2.84 3.13
CA VAL A 17 13.68 3.12 4.15
C VAL A 17 12.92 3.49 5.43
N ILE A 18 12.98 2.63 6.45
CA ILE A 18 12.43 2.91 7.78
C ILE A 18 13.58 3.38 8.68
N PRO A 19 13.60 4.65 9.14
CA PRO A 19 14.53 5.10 10.17
C PRO A 19 14.25 4.36 11.48
N SER A 20 15.29 3.85 12.14
CA SER A 20 15.19 2.96 13.31
C SER A 20 14.82 3.63 14.64
N THR A 21 14.50 4.93 14.66
CA THR A 21 14.44 5.73 15.92
C THR A 21 13.22 6.64 16.06
N THR A 22 12.20 6.54 15.20
CA THR A 22 10.99 7.35 15.34
C THR A 22 9.84 6.48 15.85
N GLU A 23 9.19 6.86 16.94
CA GLU A 23 7.86 6.33 17.29
C GLU A 23 6.88 6.82 16.23
N ILE A 24 6.66 5.99 15.20
CA ILE A 24 5.76 6.34 14.11
C ILE A 24 4.34 5.98 14.52
N VAL A 25 3.64 6.92 15.13
CA VAL A 25 2.18 6.82 15.31
C VAL A 25 1.53 6.84 13.92
N GLY A 26 0.77 5.80 13.59
CA GLY A 26 0.04 5.70 12.32
C GLY A 26 0.79 5.02 11.18
N ASN A 27 1.99 4.47 11.41
CA ASN A 27 2.58 3.55 10.45
C ASN A 27 1.94 2.18 10.63
N TRP A 28 1.01 1.86 9.73
CA TRP A 28 0.32 0.57 9.71
C TRP A 28 1.29 -0.64 9.72
N PHE A 29 2.54 -0.48 9.26
CA PHE A 29 3.58 -1.51 9.29
C PHE A 29 4.22 -1.69 10.68
N VAL A 30 4.36 -0.61 11.45
CA VAL A 30 4.84 -0.64 12.84
C VAL A 30 3.71 -1.11 13.76
N ASP A 31 2.51 -0.61 13.51
CA ASP A 31 1.32 -0.97 14.27
C ASP A 31 0.88 -2.42 13.97
N LEU A 32 1.22 -3.01 12.81
CA LEU A 32 0.80 -4.36 12.34
C LEU A 32 0.98 -5.45 13.41
N SER A 33 2.03 -5.35 14.21
CA SER A 33 2.29 -6.27 15.33
C SER A 33 1.25 -6.16 16.45
N SER A 34 0.76 -4.96 16.76
CA SER A 34 -0.34 -4.75 17.71
C SER A 34 -1.69 -5.31 17.24
N TYR A 35 -1.86 -5.56 15.93
CA TYR A 35 -3.03 -6.26 15.37
C TYR A 35 -2.91 -7.79 15.45
N ALA A 36 -1.70 -8.32 15.58
CA ALA A 36 -1.40 -9.74 15.35
C ALA A 36 -1.76 -10.68 16.50
N PHE A 37 -2.00 -10.15 17.70
CA PHE A 37 -2.09 -10.99 18.90
C PHE A 37 -3.45 -11.71 19.07
N ASP A 38 -4.51 -11.25 18.40
CA ASP A 38 -5.88 -11.78 18.59
C ASP A 38 -6.49 -12.41 17.32
N ASP A 39 -5.68 -12.78 16.32
CA ASP A 39 -6.19 -13.41 15.10
C ASP A 39 -5.21 -14.41 14.50
N PRO A 40 -5.53 -15.72 14.51
CA PRO A 40 -4.66 -16.76 13.97
C PRO A 40 -4.34 -16.58 12.49
N LEU A 41 -5.30 -16.11 11.68
CA LEU A 41 -5.12 -15.91 10.24
C LEU A 41 -4.19 -14.73 9.97
N LEU A 42 -4.37 -13.61 10.67
CA LEU A 42 -3.47 -12.45 10.56
C LEU A 42 -2.06 -12.78 11.04
N LYS A 43 -1.93 -13.50 12.15
CA LYS A 43 -0.64 -14.00 12.63
C LYS A 43 0.06 -14.82 11.55
N GLN A 44 -0.67 -15.72 10.90
CA GLN A 44 -0.12 -16.54 9.83
C GLN A 44 0.28 -15.71 8.61
N ALA A 45 -0.54 -14.75 8.18
CA ALA A 45 -0.21 -13.84 7.08
C ALA A 45 1.00 -12.93 7.40
N LEU A 46 1.21 -12.55 8.65
CA LEU A 46 2.40 -11.83 9.07
C LEU A 46 3.66 -12.72 9.07
N GLN A 47 3.52 -13.98 9.47
CA GLN A 47 4.61 -14.95 9.43
C GLN A 47 5.09 -15.18 7.99
N THR A 48 4.18 -15.24 7.01
CA THR A 48 4.55 -15.43 5.60
C THR A 48 5.41 -14.29 5.09
N VAL A 49 4.97 -13.04 5.32
CA VAL A 49 5.71 -11.81 4.97
C VAL A 49 7.08 -11.79 5.65
N THR A 50 7.12 -12.13 6.93
CA THR A 50 8.37 -12.16 7.71
C THR A 50 9.36 -13.17 7.12
N LEU A 51 8.91 -14.39 6.81
CA LEU A 51 9.77 -15.44 6.26
C LEU A 51 10.32 -15.07 4.88
N ILE A 52 9.50 -14.51 3.98
CA ILE A 52 10.00 -14.11 2.65
C ILE A 52 10.99 -12.96 2.76
N HIS A 53 10.71 -11.97 3.61
CA HIS A 53 11.60 -10.83 3.81
C HIS A 53 12.93 -11.24 4.43
N LEU A 54 12.88 -12.04 5.51
CA LEU A 54 14.07 -12.55 6.19
C LEU A 54 14.92 -13.43 5.26
N GLY A 55 14.30 -14.33 4.51
CA GLY A 55 15.00 -15.17 3.53
C GLY A 55 15.75 -14.36 2.48
N LYS A 56 15.13 -13.29 1.97
CA LYS A 56 15.79 -12.36 1.04
C LYS A 56 16.93 -11.58 1.69
N ALA A 57 16.72 -11.08 2.92
CA ALA A 57 17.74 -10.33 3.66
C ALA A 57 18.98 -11.19 3.99
N LEU A 58 18.76 -12.43 4.42
CA LEU A 58 19.83 -13.38 4.76
C LEU A 58 20.41 -14.12 3.55
N LYS A 59 19.80 -13.98 2.36
CA LYS A 59 20.12 -14.76 1.15
C LYS A 59 20.00 -16.28 1.35
N ASP A 60 19.21 -16.72 2.32
CA ASP A 60 18.93 -18.14 2.57
C ASP A 60 17.69 -18.56 1.77
N GLN A 61 17.86 -19.50 0.84
CA GLN A 61 16.78 -20.01 -0.02
C GLN A 61 15.82 -20.98 0.69
N ASN A 62 16.17 -21.49 1.87
CA ASN A 62 15.31 -22.39 2.63
C ASN A 62 14.18 -21.63 3.34
N VAL A 63 14.43 -20.40 3.80
CA VAL A 63 13.43 -19.57 4.50
C VAL A 63 12.26 -19.17 3.58
N PRO A 64 12.47 -18.72 2.32
CA PRO A 64 11.39 -18.47 1.36
C PRO A 64 10.56 -19.71 1.04
N ARG A 65 11.15 -20.91 1.05
CA ARG A 65 10.41 -22.17 0.83
C ARG A 65 9.39 -22.41 1.95
N ASN A 66 9.77 -22.17 3.19
CA ASN A 66 8.85 -22.22 4.34
C ASN A 66 7.80 -21.09 4.23
N GLY A 67 8.22 -19.90 3.81
CA GLY A 67 7.32 -18.78 3.53
C GLY A 67 6.21 -19.14 2.53
N ARG A 68 6.55 -19.83 1.42
CA ARG A 68 5.58 -20.32 0.42
C ARG A 68 4.57 -21.31 1.00
N GLN A 69 5.02 -22.23 1.86
CA GLN A 69 4.11 -23.18 2.52
C GLN A 69 3.15 -22.47 3.47
N CYS A 70 3.66 -21.55 4.29
CA CYS A 70 2.84 -20.72 5.17
C CYS A 70 1.84 -19.89 4.35
N PHE A 71 2.23 -19.38 3.18
CA PHE A 71 1.40 -18.56 2.30
C PHE A 71 0.23 -19.35 1.74
N GLY A 72 0.48 -20.56 1.22
CA GLY A 72 -0.60 -21.44 0.74
C GLY A 72 -1.60 -21.79 1.83
N SER A 73 -1.13 -22.00 3.06
CA SER A 73 -2.02 -22.27 4.20
C SER A 73 -2.82 -21.03 4.64
N ALA A 74 -2.19 -19.84 4.69
CA ALA A 74 -2.89 -18.59 4.97
C ALA A 74 -3.95 -18.26 3.90
N LEU A 75 -3.65 -18.55 2.63
CA LEU A 75 -4.58 -18.36 1.51
C LEU A 75 -5.81 -19.27 1.65
N ASN A 76 -5.62 -20.52 2.05
CA ASN A 76 -6.72 -21.45 2.28
C ASN A 76 -7.63 -20.97 3.44
N GLU A 77 -7.04 -20.59 4.57
CA GLU A 77 -7.78 -20.07 5.72
C GLU A 77 -8.52 -18.75 5.38
N LEU A 78 -7.90 -17.88 4.57
CA LEU A 78 -8.55 -16.67 4.07
C LEU A 78 -9.78 -17.01 3.20
N GLN A 79 -9.69 -18.02 2.33
CA GLN A 79 -10.83 -18.49 1.54
C GLN A 79 -11.94 -19.08 2.42
N VAL A 80 -11.58 -19.86 3.45
CA VAL A 80 -12.54 -20.40 4.42
C VAL A 80 -13.26 -19.27 5.17
N ALA A 81 -12.52 -18.26 5.65
CA ALA A 81 -13.08 -17.10 6.33
C ALA A 81 -14.00 -16.28 5.41
N ALA A 82 -13.61 -16.08 4.15
CA ALA A 82 -14.43 -15.39 3.16
C ALA A 82 -15.74 -16.13 2.85
N ARG A 83 -15.71 -17.48 2.74
CA ARG A 83 -16.92 -18.31 2.57
C ARG A 83 -17.88 -18.21 3.75
N ARG A 84 -17.34 -17.97 4.95
CA ARG A 84 -18.12 -17.69 6.17
C ARG A 84 -18.59 -16.24 6.28
N GLN A 85 -18.40 -15.44 5.23
CA GLN A 85 -18.78 -14.02 5.16
C GLN A 85 -18.17 -13.17 6.27
N ARG A 86 -16.92 -13.48 6.67
CA ARG A 86 -16.19 -12.67 7.62
C ARG A 86 -15.77 -11.35 6.96
N THR A 87 -16.26 -10.23 7.47
CA THR A 87 -16.06 -8.88 6.89
C THR A 87 -15.58 -7.89 7.95
N ASP A 88 -14.43 -8.14 8.56
CA ASP A 88 -13.85 -7.25 9.58
C ASP A 88 -12.53 -6.60 9.14
N ALA A 89 -12.06 -5.61 9.91
CA ALA A 89 -10.81 -4.90 9.65
C ALA A 89 -9.58 -5.83 9.66
N LYS A 90 -9.62 -6.95 10.40
CA LYS A 90 -8.52 -7.92 10.46
C LYS A 90 -8.39 -8.66 9.14
N MET A 91 -9.50 -9.01 8.48
CA MET A 91 -9.49 -9.60 7.14
C MET A 91 -8.85 -8.65 6.10
N LEU A 92 -9.03 -7.34 6.22
CA LEU A 92 -8.34 -6.37 5.37
C LEU A 92 -6.82 -6.39 5.59
N ALA A 93 -6.40 -6.42 6.87
CA ALA A 93 -4.99 -6.52 7.22
C ALA A 93 -4.37 -7.81 6.67
N VAL A 94 -5.09 -8.94 6.72
CA VAL A 94 -4.66 -10.21 6.10
C VAL A 94 -4.45 -10.02 4.60
N CYS A 95 -5.43 -9.48 3.87
CA CYS A 95 -5.30 -9.23 2.44
C CYS A 95 -4.09 -8.34 2.10
N ASN A 96 -3.84 -7.32 2.91
CA ASN A 96 -2.69 -6.42 2.74
C ASN A 96 -1.35 -7.14 3.00
N SER A 97 -1.26 -7.97 4.05
CA SER A 97 -0.07 -8.81 4.28
C SER A 97 0.16 -9.79 3.14
N MET A 98 -0.88 -10.39 2.58
CA MET A 98 -0.75 -11.28 1.42
C MET A 98 -0.31 -10.52 0.16
N CYS A 99 -0.76 -9.27 -0.04
CA CYS A 99 -0.22 -8.39 -1.09
C CYS A 99 1.29 -8.15 -0.91
N LEU A 100 1.73 -7.83 0.31
CA LEU A 100 3.15 -7.61 0.61
C LEU A 100 3.99 -8.86 0.32
N TYR A 101 3.48 -10.03 0.69
CA TYR A 101 4.16 -11.30 0.40
C TYR A 101 4.41 -11.45 -1.11
N GLU A 102 3.39 -11.24 -1.94
CA GLU A 102 3.50 -11.32 -3.40
C GLU A 102 4.47 -10.28 -3.97
N LEU A 103 4.50 -9.06 -3.39
CA LEU A 103 5.48 -8.04 -3.78
C LEU A 103 6.92 -8.46 -3.43
N TYR A 104 7.10 -9.15 -2.30
CA TYR A 104 8.40 -9.67 -1.89
C TYR A 104 8.76 -10.96 -2.60
N ASP A 105 7.88 -11.89 -2.94
CA ASP A 105 8.26 -13.15 -3.59
C ASP A 105 8.41 -12.98 -5.11
N SER A 106 7.52 -12.20 -5.74
CA SER A 106 7.54 -12.02 -7.18
C SER A 106 8.74 -11.21 -7.68
N VAL A 107 9.29 -11.63 -8.82
CA VAL A 107 9.93 -10.68 -9.73
C VAL A 107 8.76 -9.86 -10.29
N ILE A 108 8.79 -8.53 -10.15
CA ILE A 108 7.73 -7.55 -10.49
C ILE A 108 6.91 -7.87 -11.78
N ALA A 109 7.45 -8.65 -12.71
CA ALA A 109 6.79 -9.15 -13.92
C ALA A 109 5.66 -10.20 -13.73
N GLN A 110 5.46 -10.80 -12.54
CA GLN A 110 4.44 -11.85 -12.30
C GLN A 110 3.32 -11.45 -11.31
N ALA A 111 3.05 -10.15 -11.15
CA ALA A 111 2.15 -9.57 -10.14
C ALA A 111 0.63 -9.90 -10.26
N GLY A 112 0.25 -11.04 -10.86
CA GLY A 112 -1.14 -11.48 -10.98
C GLY A 112 -1.81 -11.67 -9.62
N GLY A 113 -1.18 -12.43 -8.71
CA GLY A 113 -1.70 -12.67 -7.35
C GLY A 113 -1.85 -11.39 -6.53
N PHE A 114 -0.88 -10.48 -6.64
CA PHE A 114 -0.91 -9.15 -6.01
C PHE A 114 -2.18 -8.36 -6.39
N MET A 115 -2.49 -8.29 -7.68
CA MET A 115 -3.69 -7.55 -8.15
C MET A 115 -5.00 -8.21 -7.73
N GLU A 116 -5.06 -9.54 -7.64
CA GLU A 116 -6.23 -10.25 -7.15
C GLU A 116 -6.47 -10.01 -5.65
N HIS A 117 -5.41 -9.95 -4.83
CA HIS A 117 -5.55 -9.59 -3.41
C HIS A 117 -6.08 -8.16 -3.23
N ILE A 118 -5.61 -7.21 -4.04
CA ILE A 118 -6.13 -5.83 -4.04
C ILE A 118 -7.63 -5.82 -4.39
N LYS A 119 -8.05 -6.54 -5.42
CA LYS A 119 -9.47 -6.64 -5.80
C LYS A 119 -10.30 -7.26 -4.68
N GLY A 120 -9.84 -8.36 -4.10
CA GLY A 120 -10.51 -9.02 -2.98
C GLY A 120 -10.67 -8.10 -1.76
N ALA A 121 -9.63 -7.33 -1.43
CA ALA A 121 -9.69 -6.35 -0.35
C ALA A 121 -10.67 -5.20 -0.65
N GLN A 122 -10.77 -4.75 -1.91
CA GLN A 122 -11.79 -3.76 -2.30
C GLN A 122 -13.21 -4.28 -2.10
N ILE A 123 -13.48 -5.52 -2.51
CA ILE A 123 -14.78 -6.18 -2.29
C ILE A 123 -15.09 -6.28 -0.80
N LEU A 124 -14.12 -6.76 -0.02
CA LEU A 124 -14.23 -6.87 1.43
C LEU A 124 -14.54 -5.52 2.08
N GLY A 125 -13.90 -4.45 1.60
CA GLY A 125 -14.13 -3.10 2.08
C GLY A 125 -15.51 -2.56 1.86
N MET A 126 -16.07 -2.81 0.67
CA MET A 126 -17.43 -2.43 0.37
C MET A 126 -18.45 -3.25 1.21
N ALA A 127 -18.06 -4.43 1.69
CA ALA A 127 -18.90 -5.28 2.52
C ALA A 127 -18.81 -4.96 4.03
N ILE A 128 -17.79 -4.22 4.47
CA ILE A 128 -17.67 -3.80 5.88
C ILE A 128 -18.76 -2.78 6.19
N ASN A 129 -19.59 -3.08 7.19
CA ASN A 129 -20.57 -2.12 7.67
C ASN A 129 -19.87 -1.03 8.50
N ALA A 130 -19.68 0.15 7.91
CA ALA A 130 -19.07 1.30 8.56
C ALA A 130 -19.75 1.67 9.89
N SER A 131 -21.07 1.45 10.02
CA SER A 131 -21.80 1.77 11.25
C SER A 131 -21.47 0.85 12.44
N SER A 132 -20.80 -0.27 12.19
CA SER A 132 -20.37 -1.23 13.23
C SER A 132 -18.92 -1.03 13.68
N LEU A 133 -18.18 -0.11 13.05
CA LEU A 133 -16.79 0.13 13.38
C LEU A 133 -16.68 1.13 14.53
N THR A 134 -15.77 0.85 15.46
CA THR A 134 -15.24 1.87 16.35
C THR A 134 -14.39 2.87 15.56
N GLN A 135 -14.20 4.09 16.07
CA GLN A 135 -13.34 5.10 15.42
C GLN A 135 -11.91 4.56 15.18
N ALA A 136 -11.38 3.78 16.12
CA ALA A 136 -10.07 3.15 15.95
C ALA A 136 -10.07 2.17 14.76
N GLU A 137 -11.11 1.34 14.61
CA GLU A 137 -11.23 0.42 13.48
C GLU A 137 -11.46 1.12 12.15
N GLU A 138 -12.15 2.26 12.14
CA GLU A 138 -12.31 3.10 10.95
C GLU A 138 -10.97 3.65 10.46
N ILE A 139 -10.14 4.21 11.36
CA ILE A 139 -8.78 4.68 11.04
C ILE A 139 -7.94 3.53 10.48
N LYS A 140 -8.04 2.34 11.09
CA LYS A 140 -7.34 1.13 10.65
C LYS A 140 -7.74 0.71 9.24
N CYS A 141 -9.05 0.65 8.98
CA CYS A 141 -9.59 0.33 7.67
C CYS A 141 -9.12 1.35 6.62
N TYR A 142 -9.18 2.64 6.95
CA TYR A 142 -8.72 3.72 6.09
C TYR A 142 -7.26 3.54 5.66
N CYS A 143 -6.34 3.30 6.61
CA CYS A 143 -4.92 3.13 6.30
C CYS A 143 -4.67 1.92 5.38
N VAL A 144 -5.38 0.81 5.60
CA VAL A 144 -5.28 -0.38 4.74
C VAL A 144 -5.84 -0.11 3.35
N PHE A 145 -7.02 0.50 3.23
CA PHE A 145 -7.60 0.85 1.92
C PHE A 145 -6.72 1.78 1.12
N ARG A 146 -6.18 2.78 1.79
CA ARG A 146 -5.33 3.77 1.16
C ARG A 146 -4.02 3.15 0.64
N THR A 147 -3.40 2.29 1.43
CA THR A 147 -2.24 1.50 1.01
C THR A 147 -2.55 0.65 -0.22
N LEU A 148 -3.66 -0.10 -0.19
CA LEU A 148 -4.08 -0.95 -1.31
C LEU A 148 -4.45 -0.13 -2.56
N ALA A 149 -5.02 1.05 -2.38
CA ALA A 149 -5.34 1.96 -3.46
C ALA A 149 -4.06 2.54 -4.10
N ILE A 150 -3.05 2.89 -3.31
CA ILE A 150 -1.73 3.27 -3.81
C ILE A 150 -1.09 2.12 -4.59
N TYR A 151 -1.10 0.91 -4.03
CA TYR A 151 -0.59 -0.29 -4.68
C TYR A 151 -1.28 -0.57 -6.03
N LYS A 152 -2.61 -0.48 -6.05
CA LYS A 152 -3.40 -0.60 -7.29
C LYS A 152 -2.99 0.45 -8.30
N SER A 153 -2.86 1.69 -7.84
CA SER A 153 -2.58 2.82 -8.71
C SER A 153 -1.19 2.73 -9.33
N CYS A 154 -0.19 2.31 -8.54
CA CYS A 154 1.16 2.02 -9.03
C CYS A 154 1.18 0.85 -10.02
N GLY A 155 0.50 -0.26 -9.69
CA GLY A 155 0.47 -1.45 -10.55
C GLY A 155 -0.27 -1.24 -11.87
N THR A 156 -1.35 -0.45 -11.86
CA THR A 156 -2.15 -0.15 -13.06
C THR A 156 -1.71 1.11 -13.79
N ARG A 157 -0.83 1.93 -13.19
CA ARG A 157 -0.44 3.25 -13.68
C ARG A 157 -1.65 4.19 -13.89
N LYS A 158 -2.69 4.03 -13.05
CA LYS A 158 -3.92 4.83 -13.09
C LYS A 158 -4.29 5.34 -11.71
N ILE A 159 -4.96 6.47 -11.63
CA ILE A 159 -5.49 6.98 -10.35
C ILE A 159 -6.55 6.02 -9.81
N CYS A 160 -6.44 5.65 -8.53
CA CYS A 160 -7.52 5.01 -7.79
C CYS A 160 -8.24 6.05 -6.94
N PRO A 161 -9.56 6.28 -7.12
CA PRO A 161 -10.33 7.22 -6.30
C PRO A 161 -10.29 6.92 -4.79
N LEU A 162 -10.08 5.65 -4.42
CA LEU A 162 -9.95 5.24 -3.02
C LEU A 162 -8.63 5.74 -2.38
N ALA A 163 -7.62 6.10 -3.17
CA ALA A 163 -6.39 6.70 -2.66
C ALA A 163 -6.61 8.17 -2.25
N THR A 164 -7.59 8.84 -2.87
CA THR A 164 -7.92 10.25 -2.63
C THR A 164 -9.01 10.44 -1.56
N THR A 165 -9.39 9.38 -0.85
CA THR A 165 -10.40 9.44 0.20
C THR A 165 -9.93 10.34 1.34
N LYS A 166 -10.82 11.18 1.87
CA LYS A 166 -10.50 12.09 2.97
C LYS A 166 -10.10 11.31 4.23
N ARG A 167 -9.02 11.73 4.89
CA ARG A 167 -8.55 11.13 6.14
C ARG A 167 -9.61 11.26 7.24
N PRO A 168 -9.92 10.18 8.00
CA PRO A 168 -10.79 10.27 9.17
C PRO A 168 -10.16 11.15 10.25
N LEU A 169 -10.99 11.76 11.09
CA LEU A 169 -10.52 12.61 12.18
C LEU A 169 -9.77 11.74 13.20
N LEU A 170 -8.45 11.97 13.32
CA LEU A 170 -7.64 11.36 14.36
C LEU A 170 -8.06 11.96 15.72
N PRO A 171 -8.12 11.16 16.79
CA PRO A 171 -8.33 11.69 18.13
C PRO A 171 -7.21 12.69 18.44
N ALA A 172 -7.58 13.88 18.91
CA ALA A 172 -6.62 14.90 19.32
C ALA A 172 -5.81 14.35 20.50
N ASN A 173 -4.66 13.74 20.24
CA ASN A 173 -3.68 13.48 21.28
C ASN A 173 -3.25 14.85 21.78
N GLY A 174 -3.52 15.14 23.06
CA GLY A 174 -3.43 16.47 23.68
C GLY A 174 -2.06 17.17 23.64
N ASN A 175 -1.09 16.65 22.87
CA ASN A 175 0.25 17.20 22.69
C ASN A 175 0.70 17.28 21.21
N SER A 176 -0.17 17.09 20.21
CA SER A 176 0.27 17.24 18.81
C SER A 176 0.45 18.71 18.45
N THR A 177 1.69 19.18 18.44
CA THR A 177 2.08 20.39 17.72
C THR A 177 1.52 20.31 16.29
N ASN A 178 0.95 21.40 15.77
CA ASN A 178 0.38 21.54 14.41
C ASN A 178 1.37 21.29 13.25
N SER A 179 2.47 20.58 13.48
CA SER A 179 3.41 20.17 12.43
C SER A 179 2.83 18.97 11.68
N PRO A 180 2.72 19.02 10.34
CA PRO A 180 2.28 17.87 9.57
C PRO A 180 3.24 16.69 9.79
N ASN A 181 2.68 15.51 9.97
CA ASN A 181 3.44 14.28 10.14
C ASN A 181 4.10 13.93 8.80
N PHE A 182 5.44 13.90 8.75
CA PHE A 182 6.20 13.61 7.52
C PHE A 182 5.70 12.38 6.76
N TYR A 183 5.31 11.31 7.48
CA TYR A 183 4.82 10.09 6.84
C TYR A 183 3.42 10.26 6.25
N GLU A 184 2.59 11.11 6.86
CA GLU A 184 1.29 11.47 6.33
C GLU A 184 1.43 12.29 5.04
N ASP A 185 2.34 13.28 5.04
CA ASP A 185 2.66 14.08 3.84
C ASP A 185 3.24 13.21 2.71
N LEU A 186 4.11 12.27 3.07
CA LEU A 186 4.69 11.31 2.11
C LEU A 186 3.59 10.41 1.52
N ASP A 187 2.66 9.94 2.35
CA ASP A 187 1.52 9.13 1.90
C ASP A 187 0.59 9.95 0.99
N ASP A 188 0.25 11.18 1.36
CA ASP A 188 -0.52 12.14 0.52
C ASP A 188 0.17 12.39 -0.83
N THR A 189 1.47 12.66 -0.81
CA THR A 189 2.25 12.87 -2.03
C THR A 189 2.31 11.62 -2.91
N THR A 190 2.41 10.43 -2.31
CA THR A 190 2.50 9.16 -3.04
C THR A 190 1.24 8.88 -3.86
N THR A 191 0.07 9.31 -3.39
CA THR A 191 -1.20 9.16 -4.14
C THR A 191 -1.24 9.96 -5.44
N LEU A 192 -0.42 11.02 -5.57
CA LEU A 192 -0.37 11.88 -6.75
C LEU A 192 0.44 11.27 -7.90
N ILE A 193 1.43 10.42 -7.57
CA ILE A 193 2.37 9.85 -8.54
C ILE A 193 1.64 9.11 -9.67
N PRO A 194 0.70 8.18 -9.39
CA PRO A 194 -0.02 7.47 -10.45
C PRO A 194 -0.80 8.38 -11.39
N GLY A 195 -1.34 9.50 -10.89
CA GLY A 195 -2.04 10.47 -11.73
C GLY A 195 -1.16 11.27 -12.66
N VAL A 196 0.06 11.57 -12.22
CA VAL A 196 1.08 12.14 -13.11
C VAL A 196 1.48 11.12 -14.18
N VAL A 197 1.70 9.88 -13.77
CA VAL A 197 2.06 8.79 -14.66
C VAL A 197 0.98 8.56 -15.72
N GLU A 198 -0.30 8.50 -15.32
CA GLU A 198 -1.43 8.34 -16.23
C GLU A 198 -1.50 9.46 -17.27
N ARG A 199 -1.37 10.73 -16.84
CA ARG A 199 -1.36 11.88 -17.75
C ARG A 199 -0.15 11.89 -18.69
N LEU A 200 1.01 11.45 -18.22
CA LEU A 200 2.21 11.32 -19.05
C LEU A 200 2.06 10.20 -20.07
N ASP A 201 1.52 9.05 -19.67
CA ASP A 201 1.22 7.95 -20.58
C ASP A 201 0.26 8.44 -21.68
N ASP A 202 -0.82 9.14 -21.32
CA ASP A 202 -1.76 9.71 -22.29
C ASP A 202 -1.09 10.69 -23.28
N LEU A 203 -0.14 11.51 -22.82
CA LEU A 203 0.62 12.42 -23.67
C LEU A 203 1.58 11.68 -24.61
N LEU A 204 2.25 10.63 -24.13
CA LEU A 204 3.20 9.84 -24.92
C LEU A 204 2.52 9.09 -26.08
N HIS A 205 1.21 8.82 -25.96
CA HIS A 205 0.42 8.20 -27.04
C HIS A 205 -0.15 9.20 -28.05
N ARG A 206 0.08 10.52 -27.86
CA ARG A 206 -0.35 11.57 -28.78
C ARG A 206 0.81 12.06 -29.65
N PRO A 207 0.56 12.50 -30.90
CA PRO A 207 1.60 13.14 -31.70
C PRO A 207 2.09 14.43 -31.03
N TRP A 208 3.39 14.69 -31.11
CA TRP A 208 3.97 15.90 -30.52
C TRP A 208 3.40 17.17 -31.19
N SER A 209 2.96 18.12 -30.37
CA SER A 209 2.40 19.42 -30.78
C SER A 209 2.73 20.48 -29.73
N GLU A 210 2.62 21.76 -30.10
CA GLU A 210 2.84 22.88 -29.16
C GLU A 210 1.88 22.82 -27.95
N GLU A 211 0.64 22.39 -28.17
CA GLU A 211 -0.34 22.15 -27.10
C GLU A 211 0.10 21.01 -26.16
N ASN A 212 0.61 19.90 -26.71
CA ASN A 212 1.09 18.78 -25.91
C ASN A 212 2.38 19.13 -25.16
N GLU A 213 3.25 19.98 -25.71
CA GLU A 213 4.43 20.52 -25.03
C GLU A 213 4.03 21.42 -23.85
N GLN A 214 3.04 22.30 -24.04
CA GLN A 214 2.49 23.12 -22.95
C GLN A 214 1.88 22.25 -21.84
N HIS A 215 1.16 21.20 -22.20
CA HIS A 215 0.59 20.25 -21.24
C HIS A 215 1.68 19.46 -20.49
N PHE A 216 2.73 19.00 -21.16
CA PHE A 216 3.88 18.36 -20.52
C PHE A 216 4.57 19.30 -19.53
N ASN A 217 4.79 20.56 -19.92
CA ASN A 217 5.37 21.58 -19.04
C ASN A 217 4.48 21.90 -17.83
N TYR A 218 3.16 21.91 -18.00
CA TYR A 218 2.20 22.06 -16.91
C TYR A 218 2.31 20.92 -15.89
N ILE A 219 2.34 19.66 -16.36
CA ILE A 219 2.51 18.48 -15.49
C ILE A 219 3.84 18.57 -14.73
N CYS A 220 4.94 18.94 -15.39
CA CYS A 220 6.25 19.11 -14.74
C CYS A 220 6.25 20.22 -13.68
N LYS A 221 5.51 21.31 -13.89
CA LYS A 221 5.40 22.42 -12.93
C LYS A 221 4.66 22.03 -11.65
N GLN A 222 3.61 21.20 -11.74
CA GLN A 222 2.90 20.69 -10.56
C GLN A 222 3.80 19.90 -9.61
N PHE A 223 4.90 19.32 -10.11
CA PHE A 223 5.83 18.54 -9.29
C PHE A 223 6.94 19.37 -8.64
N LYS A 224 7.22 20.58 -9.14
CA LYS A 224 8.22 21.49 -8.56
C LYS A 224 7.70 22.26 -7.35
N HIS A 225 6.38 22.31 -7.17
CA HIS A 225 5.72 22.91 -6.03
C HIS A 225 4.62 21.97 -5.51
N PRO A 226 4.95 20.92 -4.75
CA PRO A 226 3.99 20.39 -3.81
C PRO A 226 3.78 21.52 -2.79
N THR A 227 2.64 22.17 -2.91
CA THR A 227 2.13 23.32 -2.14
C THR A 227 2.78 23.56 -0.78
N THR A 228 3.28 24.79 -0.59
CA THR A 228 3.24 25.52 0.70
C THR A 228 1.88 25.42 1.37
#